data_AF-A0A0A9GXY6-F1
#
_entry.id   AF-A0A0A9GXY6-F1
#
_cell.length_a   1.000
_cell.length_b   1.000
_cell.length_c   1.000
_cell.angle_alpha   90.00
_cell.angle_beta   90.00
_cell.angle_gamma   90.00
#
_symmetry.space_group_name_H-M   'P 1'
#
loop_
_entity.id
_entity.type
_entity.pdbx_description
1 polymer ?
#
loop_
_entity_poly.entity_id
_entity_poly.type
_entity_poly.pdbx_seq_one_letter_code
_entity_poly.pdbx_strand_id
1 'polypeptide(L)'
;MSILKLEHFRREFGLPEDMARMLLRHPCLFYMSNWYKIHTVVLREGYEGSELREKDPVVVAKDRLGELMQEGLHEYNQQRRAVNLEKKRRRGDIEVKKEEEELEDDEAARLDSAGKKEERRRFYKVLFDAGNR
;
A
#
# COMPACT_ATOMS: atom_id res chain seq x y z
N MET A 1 -0.69 17.28 -5.09
CA MET A 1 -1.87 18.14 -5.35
C MET A 1 -1.44 19.40 -6.07
N SER A 2 -2.03 19.73 -7.23
CA SER A 2 -1.73 20.99 -7.94
C SER A 2 -2.28 22.19 -7.17
N ILE A 3 -1.54 23.30 -7.09
CA ILE A 3 -1.99 24.58 -6.51
C ILE A 3 -3.37 24.98 -7.03
N LEU A 4 -3.63 24.82 -8.33
CA LEU A 4 -4.91 25.17 -8.95
C LEU A 4 -6.08 24.34 -8.41
N LYS A 5 -5.84 23.07 -8.08
CA LYS A 5 -6.85 22.22 -7.44
C LYS A 5 -7.07 22.62 -5.98
N LEU A 6 -6.00 23.03 -5.30
CA LEU A 6 -6.08 23.51 -3.93
C LEU A 6 -6.87 24.83 -3.83
N GLU A 7 -6.80 25.68 -4.86
CA GLU A 7 -7.59 26.92 -4.95
C GLU A 7 -9.10 26.66 -4.85
N HIS A 8 -9.59 25.56 -5.43
CA HIS A 8 -11.00 25.18 -5.38
C HIS A 8 -11.46 24.80 -3.96
N PHE A 9 -10.56 24.28 -3.14
CA PHE A 9 -10.86 23.88 -1.77
C PHE A 9 -10.54 24.96 -0.73
N ARG A 10 -10.25 26.20 -1.15
CA ARG A 10 -9.96 27.33 -0.25
C ARG A 10 -10.99 27.50 0.86
N ARG A 11 -12.28 27.37 0.53
CA ARG A 11 -13.38 27.54 1.48
C ARG A 11 -13.43 26.41 2.51
N GLU A 12 -13.10 25.20 2.10
CA GLU A 12 -13.15 24.00 2.94
C GLU A 12 -11.95 23.94 3.89
N PHE A 13 -10.79 24.40 3.45
CA PHE A 13 -9.56 24.42 4.25
C PHE A 13 -9.29 25.76 4.96
N GLY A 14 -10.19 26.76 4.83
CA GLY A 14 -10.00 28.09 5.42
C GLY A 14 -8.76 28.83 4.93
N LEU A 15 -8.34 28.59 3.68
CA LEU A 15 -7.09 29.10 3.14
C LEU A 15 -7.25 30.56 2.65
N PRO A 16 -6.20 31.39 2.77
CA PRO A 16 -6.22 32.77 2.25
C PRO A 16 -6.46 32.83 0.74
N GLU A 17 -7.04 33.94 0.25
CA GLU A 17 -7.19 34.21 -1.19
C GLU A 17 -5.83 34.12 -1.91
N ASP A 18 -4.79 34.73 -1.34
CA ASP A 18 -3.43 34.71 -1.89
C ASP A 18 -2.59 33.51 -1.40
N MET A 19 -2.98 32.28 -1.77
CA MET A 19 -2.22 31.08 -1.42
C MET A 19 -0.77 31.12 -1.89
N ALA A 20 -0.48 31.66 -3.07
CA ALA A 20 0.90 31.81 -3.55
C ALA A 20 1.75 32.65 -2.59
N ARG A 21 1.18 33.74 -2.05
CA ARG A 21 1.87 34.61 -1.08
C ARG A 21 2.06 33.92 0.27
N MET A 22 1.08 33.13 0.71
CA MET A 22 1.18 32.34 1.93
C MET A 22 2.30 31.30 1.84
N LEU A 23 2.38 30.57 0.72
CA LEU A 23 3.41 29.56 0.48
C LEU A 23 4.82 30.17 0.45
N LEU A 24 4.97 31.34 -0.17
CA LEU A 24 6.24 32.08 -0.19
C LEU A 24 6.65 32.63 1.19
N ARG A 25 5.67 32.95 2.06
CA ARG A 25 5.94 33.45 3.41
C ARG A 25 6.43 32.35 4.35
N HIS A 26 5.99 31.11 4.14
CA HIS A 26 6.31 29.97 5.02
C HIS A 26 6.89 28.78 4.25
N PRO A 27 8.05 28.92 3.57
CA PRO A 27 8.64 27.86 2.78
C PRO A 27 9.03 26.63 3.61
N CYS A 28 9.28 26.80 4.92
CA CYS A 28 9.67 25.70 5.80
C CYS A 28 8.52 24.71 6.11
N LEU A 29 7.27 25.16 5.99
CA LEU A 29 6.08 24.34 6.28
C LEU A 29 5.65 23.49 5.09
N PHE A 30 6.04 23.87 3.87
CA PHE A 30 5.57 23.27 2.64
C PHE A 30 6.71 22.74 1.79
N TYR A 31 6.57 21.50 1.32
CA TYR A 31 7.35 21.03 0.18
C TYR A 31 6.67 21.51 -1.11
N MET A 32 7.42 22.21 -1.95
CA MET A 32 6.94 22.70 -3.25
C MET A 32 7.78 22.08 -4.36
N SER A 33 7.15 21.26 -5.21
CA SER A 33 7.77 20.81 -6.46
C SER A 33 7.13 21.51 -7.65
N ASN A 34 7.95 21.90 -8.62
CA ASN A 34 7.50 22.42 -9.90
C ASN A 34 7.91 21.45 -10.99
N TRP A 35 6.95 20.73 -11.55
CA TRP A 35 7.21 19.83 -12.66
C TRP A 35 6.27 20.11 -13.82
N TYR A 36 6.82 20.44 -14.99
CA TYR A 36 6.06 20.74 -16.22
C TYR A 36 4.82 21.65 -15.98
N LYS A 37 4.98 22.75 -15.23
CA LYS A 37 3.92 23.72 -14.86
C LYS A 37 2.91 23.25 -13.80
N ILE A 38 3.08 22.05 -13.24
CA ILE A 38 2.30 21.57 -12.10
C ILE A 38 3.08 21.92 -10.84
N HIS A 39 2.51 22.84 -10.06
CA HIS A 39 3.01 23.17 -8.74
C HIS A 39 2.36 22.23 -7.73
N THR A 40 3.12 21.25 -7.24
CA THR A 40 2.65 20.38 -6.17
C THR A 40 3.10 20.93 -4.82
N VAL A 41 2.12 21.14 -3.94
CA VAL A 41 2.36 21.58 -2.56
C VAL A 41 1.98 20.45 -1.63
N VAL A 42 2.86 20.13 -0.69
CA VAL A 42 2.64 19.15 0.38
C VAL A 42 2.97 19.79 1.72
N LEU A 43 2.08 19.66 2.70
CA LEU A 43 2.32 20.14 4.06
C LEU A 43 3.31 19.20 4.75
N ARG A 44 4.48 19.71 5.10
CA ARG A 44 5.56 18.88 5.67
C ARG A 44 5.20 18.37 7.08
N GLU A 45 4.51 19.18 7.87
CA GLU A 45 4.08 18.81 9.23
C GLU A 45 2.89 17.83 9.26
N GLY A 46 2.17 17.71 8.13
CA GLY A 46 1.06 16.77 8.00
C GLY A 46 1.52 15.32 7.79
N TYR A 47 2.80 15.11 7.46
CA TYR A 47 3.34 13.79 7.16
C TYR A 47 4.47 13.44 8.12
N GLU A 48 4.43 12.22 8.65
CA GLU A 48 5.53 11.60 9.37
C GLU A 48 6.18 10.57 8.42
N GLY A 49 7.23 11.01 7.71
CA GLY A 49 7.84 10.20 6.64
C GLY A 49 6.91 10.06 5.43
N SER A 50 6.50 8.83 5.13
CA SER A 50 5.56 8.51 4.03
C SER A 50 4.10 8.47 4.48
N GLU A 51 3.82 8.51 5.78
CA GLU A 51 2.47 8.38 6.31
C GLU A 51 1.88 9.72 6.72
N LEU A 52 0.59 9.91 6.48
CA LEU A 52 -0.15 11.08 6.92
C LEU A 52 -0.40 10.96 8.43
N ARG A 53 0.00 11.99 9.19
CA ARG A 53 -0.09 12.00 10.66
C ARG A 53 -1.55 11.91 11.15
N GLU A 54 -2.46 12.57 10.45
CA GLU A 54 -3.90 12.50 10.71
C GLU A 54 -4.62 12.02 9.45
N LYS A 55 -5.08 10.76 9.48
CA LYS A 55 -5.72 10.13 8.31
C LYS A 55 -7.20 10.49 8.24
N ASP A 56 -7.58 11.10 7.12
CA ASP A 56 -8.98 11.28 6.76
C ASP A 56 -9.68 9.92 6.57
N PRO A 57 -10.98 9.77 6.92
CA PRO A 57 -11.74 8.53 6.71
C PRO A 57 -11.65 7.97 5.29
N VAL A 58 -11.53 8.83 4.26
CA VAL A 58 -11.36 8.41 2.87
C VAL A 58 -10.01 7.77 2.63
N VAL A 59 -8.95 8.27 3.28
CA VAL A 59 -7.61 7.68 3.22
C VAL A 59 -7.62 6.32 3.91
N VAL A 60 -8.24 6.22 5.09
CA VAL A 60 -8.40 4.95 5.80
C VAL A 60 -9.17 3.92 4.97
N ALA A 61 -10.24 4.34 4.29
CA ALA A 61 -11.01 3.46 3.41
C ALA A 61 -10.18 2.97 2.21
N LYS A 62 -9.33 3.83 1.63
CA LYS A 62 -8.41 3.45 0.55
C LYS A 62 -7.34 2.46 1.02
N ASP A 63 -6.75 2.69 2.20
CA ASP A 63 -5.77 1.79 2.79
C ASP A 63 -6.39 0.39 2.97
N ARG A 64 -7.59 0.33 3.56
CA ARG A 64 -8.34 -0.92 3.76
C ARG A 64 -8.70 -1.62 2.46
N LEU A 65 -9.11 -0.87 1.43
CA LEU A 65 -9.36 -1.45 0.11
C LEU A 65 -8.07 -2.04 -0.49
N GLY A 66 -6.95 -1.34 -0.33
CA GLY A 66 -5.64 -1.83 -0.76
C GLY A 66 -5.27 -3.16 -0.11
N GLU A 67 -5.50 -3.30 1.19
CA GLU A 67 -5.29 -4.56 1.92
C GLU A 67 -6.17 -5.70 1.37
N LEU A 68 -7.47 -5.45 1.16
CA LEU A 68 -8.37 -6.46 0.62
C LEU A 68 -7.99 -6.90 -0.81
N MET A 69 -7.54 -5.97 -1.65
CA MET A 69 -7.05 -6.30 -2.99
C MET A 69 -5.80 -7.19 -2.94
N GLN A 70 -4.91 -6.97 -1.96
CA GLN A 70 -3.73 -7.81 -1.76
C GLN A 70 -4.13 -9.24 -1.34
N GLU A 71 -5.11 -9.37 -0.44
CA GLU A 71 -5.64 -10.67 -0.01
C GLU A 71 -6.28 -11.41 -1.18
N GLY A 72 -7.16 -10.75 -1.96
CA GLY A 72 -7.83 -11.36 -3.10
C GLY A 72 -6.87 -11.82 -4.20
N LEU A 73 -5.85 -11.02 -4.53
CA LEU A 73 -4.82 -11.42 -5.51
C LEU A 73 -4.01 -12.62 -5.00
N HIS A 74 -3.74 -12.68 -3.71
CA HIS A 74 -3.01 -13.77 -3.11
C HIS A 74 -3.82 -15.08 -3.13
N GLU A 75 -5.08 -15.06 -2.73
CA GLU A 75 -5.98 -16.22 -2.79
C GLU A 75 -6.06 -16.77 -4.21
N TYR A 76 -6.24 -15.89 -5.20
CA TYR A 76 -6.22 -16.26 -6.61
C TYR A 76 -4.92 -16.97 -7.02
N ASN A 77 -3.77 -16.44 -6.61
CA ASN A 77 -2.47 -17.03 -6.92
C ASN A 77 -2.24 -18.37 -6.21
N GLN A 78 -2.71 -18.53 -4.97
CA GLN A 78 -2.64 -19.81 -4.24
C GLN A 78 -3.49 -20.89 -4.90
N GLN A 79 -4.74 -20.56 -5.25
CA GLN A 79 -5.63 -21.48 -5.95
C GLN A 79 -5.00 -21.95 -7.27
N ARG A 80 -4.40 -21.04 -8.03
CA ARG A 80 -3.68 -21.41 -9.26
C ARG A 80 -2.46 -22.29 -9.00
N ARG A 81 -1.72 -22.07 -7.92
CA ARG A 81 -0.60 -22.94 -7.53
C ARG A 81 -1.09 -24.35 -7.18
N ALA A 82 -2.16 -24.47 -6.41
CA ALA A 82 -2.77 -25.75 -6.05
C ALA A 82 -3.25 -26.54 -7.29
N VAL A 83 -3.96 -25.87 -8.20
CA VAL A 83 -4.39 -26.47 -9.47
C VAL A 83 -3.20 -26.92 -10.33
N ASN A 84 -2.12 -26.13 -10.38
CA ASN A 84 -0.92 -26.50 -11.11
C ASN A 84 -0.19 -27.70 -10.47
N LEU A 85 -0.18 -27.78 -9.14
CA LEU A 85 0.38 -28.91 -8.38
C LEU A 85 -0.42 -30.18 -8.64
N GLU A 86 -1.75 -30.10 -8.63
CA GLU A 86 -2.62 -31.22 -8.95
C GLU A 86 -2.40 -31.70 -10.39
N LYS A 87 -2.25 -30.78 -11.35
CA LYS A 87 -1.87 -31.14 -12.73
C LYS A 87 -0.50 -31.83 -12.81
N LYS A 88 0.48 -31.47 -11.97
CA LYS A 88 1.78 -32.16 -11.89
C LYS A 88 1.65 -33.56 -11.28
N ARG A 89 0.84 -33.71 -10.22
CA ARG A 89 0.50 -35.03 -9.65
C ARG A 89 -0.16 -35.95 -10.67
N ARG A 90 -1.13 -35.44 -11.45
CA ARG A 90 -1.78 -36.21 -12.54
C ARG A 90 -0.80 -36.60 -13.67
N ARG A 91 0.28 -35.85 -13.87
CA ARG A 91 1.35 -36.20 -14.80
C ARG A 91 2.40 -37.17 -14.24
N GLY A 92 2.35 -37.46 -12.93
CA GLY A 92 3.28 -38.37 -12.25
C GLY A 92 4.58 -37.71 -11.78
N ASP A 93 4.67 -36.39 -11.74
CA ASP A 93 5.91 -35.67 -11.43
C ASP A 93 6.24 -35.58 -9.91
N ILE A 94 5.36 -36.06 -9.00
CA ILE A 94 5.46 -35.83 -7.53
C ILE A 94 4.93 -37.04 -6.72
N GLU A 95 5.78 -37.65 -5.86
CA GLU A 95 5.42 -38.71 -4.88
C GLU A 95 5.08 -38.14 -3.48
N VAL A 96 4.20 -38.80 -2.73
CA VAL A 96 3.66 -38.34 -1.43
C VAL A 96 3.93 -39.39 -0.33
N LYS A 97 4.60 -39.00 0.78
CA LYS A 97 4.64 -39.76 2.05
C LYS A 97 3.53 -39.27 2.98
N LYS A 98 3.02 -40.13 3.87
CA LYS A 98 1.71 -39.98 4.51
C LYS A 98 1.74 -40.31 6.02
N GLU A 99 1.02 -39.48 6.79
CA GLU A 99 0.15 -39.79 7.94
C GLU A 99 0.58 -39.43 9.39
N GLU A 100 1.84 -39.17 9.74
CA GLU A 100 2.20 -38.57 11.05
C GLU A 100 2.36 -37.04 11.01
N GLU A 101 2.50 -36.45 9.81
CA GLU A 101 2.71 -35.02 9.58
C GLU A 101 1.46 -34.14 9.80
N GLU A 102 0.23 -34.67 9.76
CA GLU A 102 -1.01 -33.86 9.63
C GLU A 102 -1.27 -32.86 10.78
N LEU A 103 -0.90 -33.18 12.03
CA LEU A 103 -1.09 -32.25 13.17
C LEU A 103 0.02 -31.20 13.28
N GLU A 104 1.24 -31.53 12.86
CA GLU A 104 2.33 -30.56 12.71
C GLU A 104 2.09 -29.67 11.48
N ASP A 105 1.46 -30.20 10.42
CA ASP A 105 1.12 -29.49 9.19
C ASP A 105 0.09 -28.38 9.42
N ASP A 106 -0.88 -28.54 10.32
CA ASP A 106 -1.86 -27.48 10.62
C ASP A 106 -1.24 -26.29 11.36
N GLU A 107 -0.36 -26.54 12.34
CA GLU A 107 0.36 -25.49 13.06
C GLU A 107 1.43 -24.86 12.16
N ALA A 108 2.15 -25.68 11.39
CA ALA A 108 3.11 -25.24 10.38
C ALA A 108 2.43 -24.46 9.25
N ALA A 109 1.22 -24.83 8.82
CA ALA A 109 0.44 -24.10 7.81
C ALA A 109 -0.06 -22.76 8.37
N ARG A 110 -0.43 -22.67 9.65
CA ARG A 110 -0.77 -21.39 10.29
C ARG A 110 0.45 -20.48 10.39
N LEU A 111 1.59 -21.01 10.81
CA LEU A 111 2.86 -20.28 10.92
C LEU A 111 3.42 -19.89 9.54
N ASP A 112 3.29 -20.75 8.54
CA ASP A 112 3.64 -20.51 7.14
C ASP A 112 2.71 -19.47 6.52
N SER A 113 1.41 -19.52 6.82
CA SER A 113 0.46 -18.51 6.36
C SER A 113 0.71 -17.14 7.02
N ALA A 114 1.08 -17.12 8.31
CA ALA A 114 1.49 -15.92 9.03
C ALA A 114 2.82 -15.35 8.51
N GLY A 115 3.83 -16.19 8.30
CA GLY A 115 5.13 -15.81 7.72
C GLY A 115 4.99 -15.30 6.29
N LYS A 116 4.18 -15.98 5.46
CA LYS A 116 3.83 -15.52 4.12
C LYS A 116 3.04 -14.20 4.15
N LYS A 117 2.21 -13.95 5.17
CA LYS A 117 1.50 -12.67 5.36
C LYS A 117 2.49 -11.55 5.68
N GLU A 118 3.51 -11.83 6.48
CA GLU A 118 4.58 -10.88 6.82
C GLU A 118 5.53 -10.60 5.66
N GLU A 119 5.94 -11.62 4.91
CA GLU A 119 6.71 -11.46 3.68
C GLU A 119 5.93 -10.69 2.62
N ARG A 120 4.62 -10.91 2.50
CA ARG A 120 3.72 -10.12 1.64
C ARG A 120 3.69 -8.66 2.06
N ARG A 121 3.54 -8.39 3.36
CA ARG A 121 3.56 -7.02 3.88
C ARG A 121 4.88 -6.33 3.57
N ARG A 122 6.01 -7.05 3.65
CA ARG A 122 7.33 -6.54 3.25
C ARG A 122 7.46 -6.31 1.75
N PHE A 123 7.00 -7.24 0.92
CA PHE A 123 7.09 -7.15 -0.54
C PHE A 123 6.31 -5.94 -1.08
N TYR A 124 5.07 -5.77 -0.64
CA TYR A 124 4.25 -4.62 -1.05
C TYR A 124 4.74 -3.31 -0.44
N LYS A 125 5.24 -3.34 0.81
CA LYS A 125 5.93 -2.17 1.39
C LYS A 125 7.08 -1.72 0.49
N VAL A 126 7.95 -2.64 0.04
CA VAL A 126 9.03 -2.30 -0.90
C VAL A 126 8.50 -1.81 -2.24
N LEU A 127 7.45 -2.41 -2.80
CA LEU A 127 6.87 -1.99 -4.10
C LEU A 127 6.27 -0.59 -4.09
N PHE A 128 5.60 -0.21 -3.00
CA PHE A 128 4.97 1.10 -2.87
C PHE A 128 5.93 2.16 -2.28
N ASP A 129 6.96 1.76 -1.53
CA ASP A 129 8.03 2.66 -1.06
C ASP A 129 9.14 2.88 -2.11
N ALA A 130 9.37 1.94 -3.04
CA ALA A 130 10.42 2.04 -4.07
C ALA A 130 10.16 3.10 -5.15
N GLY A 131 8.96 3.70 -5.18
CA GLY A 131 8.64 4.85 -6.02
C GLY A 131 9.12 6.20 -5.48
N ASN A 132 9.80 6.22 -4.33
CA ASN A 132 10.09 7.44 -3.55
C ASN A 132 11.59 7.81 -3.49
N ARG A 133 12.34 7.63 -4.59
CA ARG A 133 13.67 8.24 -4.80
C ARG A 133 13.63 9.33 -5.85
#